data_AF-A0A2P9BSC1-F1
#
_entry.id   AF-A0A2P9BSC1-F1
#
_cell.length_a   1.000
_cell.length_b   1.000
_cell.length_c   1.000
_cell.angle_alpha   90.00
_cell.angle_beta   90.00
_cell.angle_gamma   90.00
#
_symmetry.space_group_name_H-M   'P 1'
#
loop_
_entity.id
_entity.type
_entity.pdbx_description
1 polymer ?
#
loop_
_entity_poly.entity_id
_entity_poly.type
_entity_poly.pdbx_seq_one_letter_code
_entity_poly.pdbx_strand_id
1 'polypeptide(L)'
;MEKKKKKLNIKKKDVAKEKKKNDKLNNDLLKEKKPAKAPTILRWIDLLRSMKLKQLKKSIDEELNNYEINKNINDKLLLFLNEDLEEKQVLEKIEELKNSKMYTLVEMHTQNMNKLQEHFEEDIKKMFQTFEEDRKLLIQNRDSIVHNINLFYSRIEERDKLRKENLEKDENHTMNEIYKNYIAEKYIANYKYEKYNEEDNKIFDNMLIENKKILNEEYETYNIIEKKYEKNKKCLLSKEKEVHELEIKIDNWKIKLENEMKIYDIQTERLKNEKTQLLNHIRAIKLILQKLKHNDKQRLIDITTHSIKCINKLEENIALANKLINMDNLCRKFESEREKLMASTNISTTKREEDDLILEKKNEQVVNEVNKNVYQAYLLEPFFKRKNKALLDIILLKKELKELKKKNKEYNKILDELDNKLSFNKKVKIKKEDFIIRAS
;
A
#
# COMPACT_ATOMS: atom_id res chain seq x y z
N MET A 1 9.22 -24.04 44.61
CA MET A 1 9.96 -24.67 43.50
C MET A 1 10.53 -23.56 42.61
N GLU A 2 11.55 -22.80 43.03
CA GLU A 2 12.98 -23.19 43.03
C GLU A 2 13.39 -24.11 41.87
N LYS A 3 13.93 -23.53 40.78
CA LYS A 3 15.36 -23.64 40.40
C LYS A 3 15.69 -22.97 39.05
N LYS A 4 16.61 -21.98 39.16
CA LYS A 4 17.79 -21.74 38.31
C LYS A 4 17.60 -21.31 36.84
N LYS A 5 17.48 -19.98 36.62
CA LYS A 5 18.14 -19.31 35.49
C LYS A 5 19.55 -18.88 35.93
N LYS A 6 20.59 -19.57 35.45
CA LYS A 6 21.99 -19.18 35.65
C LYS A 6 22.38 -18.10 34.65
N LYS A 7 22.95 -17.03 35.19
CA LYS A 7 23.67 -15.94 34.51
C LYS A 7 24.87 -16.47 33.74
N LEU A 8 25.15 -15.90 32.57
CA LEU A 8 26.49 -15.82 31.98
C LEU A 8 26.64 -14.47 31.28
N ASN A 9 27.07 -13.51 32.09
CA ASN A 9 27.57 -12.21 31.67
C ASN A 9 29.00 -12.15 32.21
N ILE A 10 30.00 -12.51 31.39
CA ILE A 10 31.40 -12.60 31.83
C ILE A 10 32.34 -12.10 30.70
N LYS A 11 32.97 -10.97 31.02
CA LYS A 11 34.34 -10.52 30.69
C LYS A 11 34.66 -9.98 29.28
N LYS A 12 34.36 -8.69 29.10
CA LYS A 12 35.28 -7.73 28.45
C LYS A 12 36.33 -7.27 29.48
N LYS A 13 37.50 -7.89 29.49
CA LYS A 13 38.79 -7.43 30.06
C LYS A 13 39.70 -8.66 30.02
N ASP A 14 40.48 -8.82 28.94
CA ASP A 14 41.72 -9.64 28.88
C ASP A 14 42.37 -9.62 27.47
N VAL A 15 42.22 -8.55 26.68
CA VAL A 15 42.83 -8.45 25.33
C VAL A 15 44.08 -7.55 25.29
N ALA A 16 44.44 -6.91 26.41
CA ALA A 16 45.54 -5.92 26.45
C ALA A 16 46.86 -6.41 27.08
N LYS A 17 46.93 -7.65 27.61
CA LYS A 17 48.16 -8.20 28.22
C LYS A 17 48.84 -9.34 27.46
N GLU A 18 48.20 -9.93 26.44
CA GLU A 18 48.84 -10.95 25.60
C GLU A 18 49.60 -10.37 24.39
N LYS A 19 49.32 -9.12 23.98
CA LYS A 19 50.00 -8.48 22.85
C LYS A 19 51.39 -7.91 23.13
N LYS A 20 51.88 -7.89 24.39
CA LYS A 20 53.22 -7.36 24.72
C LYS A 20 54.27 -8.42 25.10
N LYS A 21 53.91 -9.71 25.13
CA LYS A 21 54.88 -10.82 25.28
C LYS A 21 55.25 -11.49 23.95
N ASN A 22 54.39 -11.41 22.93
CA ASN A 22 54.67 -12.01 21.62
C ASN A 22 55.59 -11.16 20.72
N ASP A 23 55.71 -9.85 20.97
CA ASP A 23 56.58 -8.98 20.15
C ASP A 23 58.06 -8.97 20.59
N LYS A 24 58.38 -9.48 21.79
CA LYS A 24 59.78 -9.66 22.25
C LYS A 24 60.36 -11.04 21.95
N LEU A 25 59.52 -12.05 21.67
CA LEU A 25 59.99 -13.39 21.30
C LEU A 25 60.28 -13.52 19.79
N ASN A 26 59.75 -12.62 18.96
CA ASN A 26 59.90 -12.65 17.50
C ASN A 26 61.14 -11.92 16.96
N ASN A 27 61.82 -11.10 17.77
CA ASN A 27 62.99 -10.34 17.32
C ASN A 27 64.35 -11.00 17.61
N ASP A 28 64.41 -12.03 18.46
CA ASP A 28 65.66 -12.77 18.74
C ASP A 28 65.85 -14.03 17.88
N LEU A 29 64.89 -14.38 17.01
CA LEU A 29 64.99 -15.52 16.09
C LEU A 29 65.39 -15.16 14.65
N LEU A 30 65.69 -13.89 14.36
CA LEU A 30 66.01 -13.41 13.00
C LEU A 30 67.50 -13.12 12.74
N LYS A 31 68.39 -13.56 13.63
CA LYS A 31 69.83 -13.53 13.40
C LYS A 31 70.48 -14.86 13.74
N GLU A 32 70.20 -15.89 12.95
CA GLU A 32 71.16 -16.99 12.77
C GLU A 32 70.96 -17.72 11.44
N LYS A 33 72.02 -17.65 10.61
CA LYS A 33 72.41 -18.53 9.49
C LYS A 33 71.38 -18.77 8.36
N LYS A 34 71.70 -18.17 7.20
CA LYS A 34 71.23 -18.62 5.87
C LYS A 34 71.48 -20.14 5.67
N PRO A 35 70.67 -20.80 4.84
CA PRO A 35 70.13 -22.13 5.12
C PRO A 35 71.02 -23.27 4.61
N ALA A 36 71.28 -24.27 5.47
CA ALA A 36 71.61 -25.61 5.01
C ALA A 36 70.30 -26.29 4.56
N LYS A 37 70.27 -26.74 3.31
CA LYS A 37 69.11 -27.32 2.62
C LYS A 37 68.43 -28.38 3.49
N ALA A 38 67.25 -28.06 4.04
CA ALA A 38 66.32 -29.09 4.51
C ALA A 38 66.06 -30.05 3.34
N PRO A 39 66.05 -31.38 3.57
CA PRO A 39 65.84 -32.37 2.52
C PRO A 39 64.66 -31.96 1.67
N THR A 40 64.83 -31.90 0.34
CA THR A 40 63.84 -31.43 -0.63
C THR A 40 62.44 -32.03 -0.36
N ILE A 41 62.42 -33.26 0.16
CA ILE A 41 61.25 -34.02 0.61
C ILE A 41 60.40 -33.28 1.66
N LEU A 42 60.97 -32.65 2.68
CA LEU A 42 60.20 -31.93 3.72
C LEU A 42 59.51 -30.68 3.15
N ARG A 43 60.19 -29.96 2.24
CA ARG A 43 59.61 -28.81 1.54
C ARG A 43 58.50 -29.22 0.57
N TRP A 44 58.62 -30.39 -0.06
CA TRP A 44 57.54 -30.99 -0.86
C TRP A 44 56.35 -31.42 0.00
N ILE A 45 56.59 -32.02 1.18
CA ILE A 45 55.53 -32.40 2.12
C ILE A 45 54.74 -31.17 2.59
N ASP A 46 55.42 -30.07 2.94
CA ASP A 46 54.73 -28.84 3.36
C ASP A 46 53.97 -28.18 2.20
N LEU A 47 54.52 -28.21 0.98
CA LEU A 47 53.84 -27.71 -0.21
C LEU A 47 52.60 -28.54 -0.53
N LEU A 48 52.69 -29.88 -0.49
CA LEU A 48 51.56 -30.80 -0.68
C LEU A 48 50.51 -30.65 0.43
N ARG A 49 50.92 -30.48 1.69
CA ARG A 49 50.00 -30.16 2.80
C ARG A 49 49.30 -28.83 2.56
N SER A 50 50.01 -27.80 2.10
CA SER A 50 49.43 -26.49 1.82
C SER A 50 48.44 -26.54 0.63
N MET A 51 48.73 -27.33 -0.41
CA MET A 51 47.82 -27.56 -1.53
C MET A 51 46.59 -28.34 -1.09
N LYS A 52 46.76 -29.43 -0.32
CA LYS A 52 45.64 -30.20 0.24
C LYS A 52 44.78 -29.34 1.17
N LEU A 53 45.39 -28.49 2.00
CA LEU A 53 44.68 -27.53 2.84
C LEU A 53 43.92 -26.49 2.01
N LYS A 54 44.49 -25.98 0.92
CA LYS A 54 43.78 -25.07 -0.01
C LYS A 54 42.62 -25.77 -0.70
N GLN A 55 42.81 -27.00 -1.15
CA GLN A 55 41.76 -27.80 -1.77
C GLN A 55 40.63 -28.11 -0.79
N LEU A 56 40.96 -28.49 0.45
CA LEU A 56 39.97 -28.72 1.51
C LEU A 56 39.23 -27.43 1.88
N LYS A 57 39.92 -26.30 2.00
CA LYS A 57 39.27 -25.00 2.22
C LYS A 57 38.32 -24.66 1.09
N LYS A 58 38.75 -24.81 -0.17
CA LYS A 58 37.90 -24.56 -1.33
C LYS A 58 36.68 -25.48 -1.35
N SER A 59 36.85 -26.76 -1.02
CA SER A 59 35.74 -27.71 -0.90
C SER A 59 34.79 -27.34 0.24
N ILE A 60 35.30 -26.91 1.40
CA ILE A 60 34.47 -26.44 2.51
C ILE A 60 33.72 -25.15 2.11
N ASP A 61 34.36 -24.21 1.41
CA ASP A 61 33.73 -22.97 0.96
C ASP A 61 32.65 -23.25 -0.10
N GLU A 62 32.90 -24.20 -1.02
CA GLU A 62 31.92 -24.67 -2.01
C GLU A 62 30.72 -25.36 -1.33
N GLU A 63 30.95 -26.21 -0.32
CA GLU A 63 29.89 -26.85 0.48
C GLU A 63 29.10 -25.83 1.33
N LEU A 64 29.77 -24.83 1.91
CA LEU A 64 29.11 -23.76 2.66
C LEU A 64 28.20 -22.91 1.76
N ASN A 65 28.68 -22.57 0.55
CA ASN A 65 27.88 -21.85 -0.43
C ASN A 65 26.68 -22.69 -0.91
N ASN A 66 26.88 -23.99 -1.15
CA ASN A 66 25.78 -24.90 -1.50
C ASN A 66 24.75 -25.01 -0.36
N TYR A 67 25.21 -25.09 0.89
CA TYR A 67 24.33 -25.09 2.06
C TYR A 67 23.53 -23.79 2.18
N GLU A 68 24.16 -22.64 1.95
CA GLU A 68 23.49 -21.34 1.99
C GLU A 68 22.46 -21.19 0.86
N ILE A 69 22.78 -21.65 -0.34
CA ILE A 69 21.83 -21.71 -1.47
C ILE A 69 20.64 -22.62 -1.14
N ASN A 70 20.89 -23.84 -0.64
CA ASN A 70 19.84 -24.78 -0.26
C ASN A 70 18.97 -24.25 0.87
N LYS A 71 19.58 -23.58 1.86
CA LYS A 71 18.83 -22.90 2.93
C LYS A 71 17.92 -21.82 2.34
N ASN A 72 18.41 -20.98 1.43
CA ASN A 72 17.59 -19.95 0.77
C ASN A 72 16.46 -20.55 -0.08
N ILE A 73 16.68 -21.68 -0.75
CA ILE A 73 15.65 -22.40 -1.50
C ILE A 73 14.58 -22.94 -0.53
N ASN A 74 14.99 -23.56 0.56
CA ASN A 74 14.09 -24.08 1.58
C ASN A 74 13.30 -22.97 2.27
N ASP A 75 13.93 -21.84 2.59
CA ASP A 75 13.27 -20.67 3.18
C ASP A 75 12.21 -20.10 2.21
N LYS A 76 12.51 -20.04 0.90
CA LYS A 76 11.52 -19.65 -0.12
C LYS A 76 10.38 -20.67 -0.27
N LEU A 77 10.69 -21.96 -0.27
CA LEU A 77 9.68 -23.02 -0.32
C LEU A 77 8.75 -22.96 0.90
N LEU A 78 9.31 -22.68 2.07
CA LEU A 78 8.54 -22.53 3.30
C LEU A 78 7.65 -21.28 3.28
N LEU A 79 8.12 -20.18 2.69
CA LEU A 79 7.29 -19.00 2.43
C LEU A 79 6.12 -19.34 1.48
N PHE A 80 6.39 -20.02 0.36
CA PHE A 80 5.32 -20.45 -0.56
C PHE A 80 4.31 -21.39 0.11
N LEU A 81 4.78 -22.36 0.88
CA LEU A 81 3.90 -23.27 1.64
C LEU A 81 3.04 -22.51 2.67
N ASN A 82 3.59 -21.47 3.31
CA ASN A 82 2.83 -20.64 4.23
C ASN A 82 1.80 -19.78 3.48
N GLU A 83 2.16 -19.19 2.34
CA GLU A 83 1.22 -18.45 1.48
C GLU A 83 0.07 -19.35 1.01
N ASP A 84 0.36 -20.58 0.57
CA ASP A 84 -0.65 -21.57 0.19
C ASP A 84 -1.56 -21.98 1.36
N LEU A 85 -1.01 -22.08 2.58
CA LEU A 85 -1.78 -22.38 3.79
C LEU A 85 -2.70 -21.21 4.17
N GLU A 86 -2.21 -19.98 4.09
CA GLU A 86 -3.02 -18.77 4.32
C GLU A 86 -4.14 -18.66 3.29
N GLU A 87 -3.86 -18.91 1.99
CA GLU A 87 -4.87 -18.92 0.94
C GLU A 87 -5.95 -19.97 1.21
N LYS A 88 -5.57 -21.20 1.58
CA LYS A 88 -6.53 -22.25 1.95
C LYS A 88 -7.40 -21.87 3.15
N GLN A 89 -6.82 -21.26 4.18
CA GLN A 89 -7.59 -20.78 5.33
C GLN A 89 -8.58 -19.67 4.94
N VAL A 90 -8.20 -18.80 4.01
CA VAL A 90 -9.11 -17.78 3.46
C VAL A 90 -10.25 -18.43 2.68
N LEU A 91 -9.96 -19.42 1.84
CA LEU A 91 -10.97 -20.15 1.08
C LEU A 91 -11.95 -20.91 1.99
N GLU A 92 -11.45 -21.57 3.02
CA GLU A 92 -12.29 -22.27 4.02
C GLU A 92 -13.24 -21.30 4.74
N LYS A 93 -12.74 -20.13 5.18
CA LYS A 93 -13.59 -19.08 5.77
C LYS A 93 -14.64 -18.55 4.80
N ILE A 94 -14.30 -18.39 3.51
CA ILE A 94 -15.26 -17.97 2.48
C ILE A 94 -16.35 -19.03 2.31
N GLU A 95 -15.98 -20.31 2.31
CA GLU A 95 -16.90 -21.43 2.17
C GLU A 95 -17.82 -21.56 3.40
N GLU A 96 -17.29 -21.40 4.61
CA GLU A 96 -18.07 -21.33 5.86
C GLU A 96 -19.10 -20.18 5.82
N LEU A 97 -18.68 -18.98 5.42
CA LEU A 97 -19.57 -17.83 5.31
C LEU A 97 -20.66 -18.03 4.26
N LYS A 98 -20.29 -18.63 3.12
CA LYS A 98 -21.24 -18.98 2.05
C LYS A 98 -22.25 -20.02 2.54
N ASN A 99 -21.78 -21.07 3.22
CA ASN A 99 -22.62 -22.12 3.75
C ASN A 99 -23.54 -21.59 4.85
N SER A 100 -23.06 -20.73 5.75
CA SER A 100 -23.89 -20.08 6.77
C SER A 100 -25.08 -19.33 6.17
N LYS A 101 -24.84 -18.51 5.13
CA LYS A 101 -25.93 -17.80 4.42
C LYS A 101 -26.89 -18.75 3.72
N MET A 102 -26.38 -19.84 3.15
CA MET A 102 -27.19 -20.88 2.52
C MET A 102 -28.07 -21.58 3.56
N TYR A 103 -27.55 -21.91 4.74
CA TYR A 103 -28.33 -22.49 5.83
C TYR A 103 -29.44 -21.55 6.29
N THR A 104 -29.16 -20.24 6.46
CA THR A 104 -30.21 -19.27 6.79
C THR A 104 -31.29 -19.20 5.72
N LEU A 105 -30.91 -19.24 4.44
CA LEU A 105 -31.87 -19.23 3.34
C LEU A 105 -32.73 -20.50 3.33
N VAL A 106 -32.11 -21.67 3.52
CA VAL A 106 -32.83 -22.95 3.64
C VAL A 106 -33.78 -22.92 4.84
N GLU A 107 -33.34 -22.39 5.98
CA GLU A 107 -34.19 -22.24 7.16
C GLU A 107 -35.40 -21.33 6.89
N MET A 108 -35.19 -20.16 6.26
CA MET A 108 -36.29 -19.28 5.85
C MET A 108 -37.25 -19.98 4.87
N HIS A 109 -36.74 -20.73 3.90
CA HIS A 109 -37.58 -21.47 2.95
C HIS A 109 -38.37 -22.61 3.61
N THR A 110 -37.75 -23.36 4.51
CA THR A 110 -38.45 -24.41 5.27
C THR A 110 -39.53 -23.82 6.17
N GLN A 111 -39.26 -22.70 6.85
CA GLN A 111 -40.27 -21.98 7.63
C GLN A 111 -41.41 -21.47 6.76
N ASN A 112 -41.12 -20.91 5.58
CA ASN A 112 -42.15 -20.44 4.66
C ASN A 112 -42.99 -21.61 4.11
N MET A 113 -42.37 -22.73 3.78
CA MET A 113 -43.10 -23.93 3.35
C MET A 113 -43.97 -24.51 4.46
N ASN A 114 -43.48 -24.53 5.70
CA ASN A 114 -44.26 -24.99 6.84
C ASN A 114 -45.47 -24.07 7.07
N LYS A 115 -45.29 -22.75 7.05
CA LYS A 115 -46.41 -21.78 7.18
C LYS A 115 -47.43 -21.94 6.05
N LEU A 116 -46.96 -22.14 4.82
CA LEU A 116 -47.83 -22.36 3.68
C LEU A 116 -48.62 -23.67 3.84
N GLN A 117 -47.97 -24.73 4.31
CA GLN A 117 -48.63 -26.00 4.63
C GLN A 117 -49.65 -25.84 5.76
N GLU A 118 -49.31 -25.14 6.84
CA GLU A 118 -50.24 -24.84 7.94
C GLU A 118 -51.48 -24.08 7.44
N HIS A 119 -51.30 -23.05 6.61
CA HIS A 119 -52.42 -22.32 6.01
C HIS A 119 -53.28 -23.20 5.10
N PHE A 120 -52.66 -24.05 4.27
CA PHE A 120 -53.41 -25.00 3.45
C PHE A 120 -54.20 -26.00 4.31
N GLU A 121 -53.62 -26.51 5.40
CA GLU A 121 -54.32 -27.40 6.32
C GLU A 121 -55.45 -26.71 7.08
N GLU A 122 -55.27 -25.45 7.46
CA GLU A 122 -56.32 -24.62 8.08
C GLU A 122 -57.48 -24.38 7.12
N ASP A 123 -57.20 -24.03 5.86
CA ASP A 123 -58.23 -23.76 4.87
C ASP A 123 -58.98 -25.04 4.48
N ILE A 124 -58.29 -26.18 4.40
CA ILE A 124 -58.93 -27.49 4.27
C ILE A 124 -59.85 -27.76 5.46
N LYS A 125 -59.39 -27.53 6.70
CA LYS A 125 -60.21 -27.71 7.91
C LYS A 125 -61.45 -26.81 7.90
N LYS A 126 -61.31 -25.53 7.53
CA LYS A 126 -62.45 -24.61 7.40
C LYS A 126 -63.44 -25.09 6.34
N MET A 127 -62.95 -25.53 5.17
CA MET A 127 -63.79 -26.05 4.10
C MET A 127 -64.56 -27.31 4.53
N PHE A 128 -63.92 -28.20 5.27
CA PHE A 128 -64.58 -29.37 5.86
C PHE A 128 -65.64 -28.97 6.89
N GLN A 129 -65.34 -28.00 7.77
CA GLN A 129 -66.31 -27.51 8.75
C GLN A 129 -67.53 -26.88 8.07
N THR A 130 -67.33 -26.03 7.06
CA THR A 130 -68.44 -25.44 6.29
C THR A 130 -69.26 -26.53 5.59
N PHE A 131 -68.62 -27.56 5.04
CA PHE A 131 -69.32 -28.67 4.41
C PHE A 131 -70.15 -29.50 5.42
N GLU A 132 -69.62 -29.74 6.62
CA GLU A 132 -70.37 -30.43 7.68
C GLU A 132 -71.54 -29.60 8.21
N GLU A 133 -71.38 -28.28 8.34
CA GLU A 133 -72.43 -27.35 8.71
C GLU A 133 -73.55 -27.33 7.65
N ASP A 134 -73.18 -27.18 6.38
CA ASP A 134 -74.12 -27.23 5.25
C ASP A 134 -74.85 -28.56 5.20
N ARG A 135 -74.14 -29.68 5.37
CA ARG A 135 -74.75 -31.01 5.44
C ARG A 135 -75.74 -31.12 6.60
N LYS A 136 -75.42 -30.59 7.79
CA LYS A 136 -76.34 -30.59 8.93
C LYS A 136 -77.59 -29.76 8.64
N LEU A 137 -77.44 -28.57 8.07
CA LEU A 137 -78.57 -27.72 7.66
C LEU A 137 -79.46 -28.42 6.63
N LEU A 138 -78.85 -29.09 5.64
CA LEU A 138 -79.59 -29.80 4.59
C LEU A 138 -80.37 -31.00 5.13
N ILE A 139 -79.80 -31.73 6.09
CA ILE A 139 -80.50 -32.82 6.81
C ILE A 139 -81.65 -32.25 7.65
N GLN A 140 -81.42 -31.18 8.41
CA GLN A 140 -82.47 -30.52 9.21
C GLN A 140 -83.63 -30.03 8.34
N ASN A 141 -83.33 -29.42 7.20
CA ASN A 141 -84.34 -28.99 6.23
C ASN A 141 -85.09 -30.18 5.62
N ARG A 142 -84.39 -31.26 5.28
CA ARG A 142 -85.05 -32.48 4.79
C ARG A 142 -86.00 -33.06 5.84
N ASP A 143 -85.55 -33.14 7.09
CA ASP A 143 -86.33 -33.74 8.17
C ASP A 143 -87.55 -32.86 8.52
N SER A 144 -87.44 -31.53 8.44
CA SER A 144 -88.58 -30.61 8.60
C SER A 144 -89.58 -30.72 7.44
N ILE A 145 -89.12 -30.87 6.20
CA ILE A 145 -89.97 -31.12 5.03
C ILE A 145 -90.70 -32.45 5.18
N VAL A 146 -90.00 -33.53 5.55
CA VAL A 146 -90.62 -34.86 5.77
C VAL A 146 -91.65 -34.78 6.89
N HIS A 147 -91.35 -34.09 7.98
CA HIS A 147 -92.30 -33.88 9.08
C HIS A 147 -93.56 -33.15 8.61
N ASN A 148 -93.40 -32.05 7.86
CA ASN A 148 -94.52 -31.29 7.30
C ASN A 148 -95.36 -32.16 6.35
N ILE A 149 -94.73 -32.93 5.45
CA ILE A 149 -95.40 -33.86 4.55
C ILE A 149 -96.20 -34.90 5.34
N ASN A 150 -95.62 -35.51 6.37
CA ASN A 150 -96.33 -36.47 7.23
C ASN A 150 -97.52 -35.85 7.97
N LEU A 151 -97.39 -34.58 8.38
CA LEU A 151 -98.47 -33.80 8.99
C LEU A 151 -99.61 -33.56 7.99
N PHE A 152 -99.28 -33.21 6.74
CA PHE A 152 -100.25 -33.09 5.66
C PHE A 152 -100.95 -34.44 5.39
N TYR A 153 -100.21 -35.54 5.30
CA TYR A 153 -100.79 -36.87 5.12
C TYR A 153 -101.73 -37.24 6.27
N SER A 154 -101.32 -37.03 7.52
CA SER A 154 -102.15 -37.29 8.71
C SER A 154 -103.45 -36.49 8.67
N ARG A 155 -103.35 -35.20 8.29
CA ARG A 155 -104.51 -34.31 8.16
C ARG A 155 -105.45 -34.72 7.01
N ILE A 156 -104.89 -35.23 5.90
CA ILE A 156 -105.67 -35.77 4.78
C ILE A 156 -106.39 -37.06 5.21
N GLU A 157 -105.71 -37.97 5.91
CA GLU A 157 -106.32 -39.19 6.44
C GLU A 157 -107.45 -38.90 7.44
N GLU A 158 -107.26 -37.95 8.34
CA GLU A 158 -108.32 -37.49 9.25
C GLU A 158 -109.51 -36.92 8.48
N ARG A 159 -109.26 -36.07 7.48
CA ARG A 159 -110.31 -35.51 6.63
C ARG A 159 -111.08 -36.59 5.87
N ASP A 160 -110.39 -37.60 5.35
CA ASP A 160 -111.02 -38.70 4.62
C ASP A 160 -111.81 -39.63 5.55
N LYS A 161 -111.35 -39.86 6.79
CA LYS A 161 -112.15 -40.52 7.84
C LYS A 161 -113.41 -39.73 8.17
N LEU A 162 -113.27 -38.42 8.40
CA LEU A 162 -114.40 -37.53 8.70
C LEU A 162 -115.42 -37.50 7.55
N ARG A 163 -114.94 -37.53 6.30
CA ARG A 163 -115.80 -37.58 5.11
C ARG A 163 -116.58 -38.89 5.01
N LYS A 164 -115.97 -40.04 5.34
CA LYS A 164 -116.68 -41.34 5.39
C LYS A 164 -117.75 -41.35 6.49
N GLU A 165 -117.41 -40.86 7.68
CA GLU A 165 -118.33 -40.79 8.81
C GLU A 165 -119.51 -39.83 8.53
N ASN A 166 -119.26 -38.72 7.83
CA ASN A 166 -120.31 -37.79 7.43
C ASN A 166 -121.24 -38.35 6.35
N LEU A 167 -120.73 -39.15 5.41
CA LEU A 167 -121.58 -39.83 4.41
C LEU A 167 -122.52 -40.86 5.05
N GLU A 168 -122.04 -41.61 6.05
CA GLU A 168 -122.88 -42.51 6.87
C GLU A 168 -123.92 -41.74 7.71
N LYS A 169 -123.58 -40.53 8.17
CA LYS A 169 -124.51 -39.65 8.90
C LYS A 169 -125.54 -39.01 7.96
N ASP A 170 -125.17 -38.61 6.75
CA ASP A 170 -126.08 -38.00 5.75
C ASP A 170 -127.10 -39.00 5.19
N GLU A 171 -126.75 -40.28 5.01
CA GLU A 171 -127.74 -41.34 4.71
C GLU A 171 -128.78 -41.49 5.83
N ASN A 172 -128.36 -41.34 7.10
CA ASN A 172 -129.25 -41.37 8.25
C ASN A 172 -130.01 -40.04 8.47
N HIS A 173 -129.52 -38.92 7.91
CA HIS A 173 -130.10 -37.59 8.04
C HIS A 173 -131.18 -37.32 6.99
N THR A 174 -130.98 -37.76 5.74
CA THR A 174 -131.97 -37.66 4.64
C THR A 174 -133.29 -38.37 4.97
N MET A 175 -133.26 -39.38 5.84
CA MET A 175 -134.45 -40.08 6.35
C MET A 175 -135.19 -39.30 7.47
N ASN A 176 -134.50 -38.39 8.16
CA ASN A 176 -135.02 -37.61 9.28
C ASN A 176 -135.36 -36.15 8.91
N GLU A 177 -134.87 -35.62 7.79
CA GLU A 177 -135.10 -34.24 7.33
C GLU A 177 -136.45 -34.01 6.65
N ILE A 178 -137.13 -35.05 6.14
CA ILE A 178 -138.48 -34.92 5.53
C ILE A 178 -139.52 -34.44 6.56
N TYR A 179 -139.31 -34.73 7.85
CA TYR A 179 -140.28 -34.43 8.92
C TYR A 179 -140.07 -33.10 9.66
N LYS A 180 -138.93 -32.42 9.49
CA LYS A 180 -138.60 -31.19 10.26
C LYS A 180 -138.59 -29.88 9.46
N ASN A 181 -138.75 -29.93 8.14
CA ASN A 181 -138.51 -28.79 7.26
C ASN A 181 -139.64 -27.75 7.15
N TYR A 182 -140.83 -27.94 7.72
CA TYR A 182 -141.92 -26.97 7.52
C TYR A 182 -142.01 -25.84 8.58
N ILE A 183 -141.25 -25.90 9.68
CA ILE A 183 -141.33 -24.89 10.76
C ILE A 183 -139.97 -24.20 11.06
N ALA A 184 -138.85 -24.77 10.60
CA ALA A 184 -137.51 -24.31 10.96
C ALA A 184 -136.93 -23.23 10.03
N GLU A 185 -137.43 -23.05 8.81
CA GLU A 185 -136.79 -22.20 7.78
C GLU A 185 -136.64 -20.71 8.20
N LYS A 186 -137.58 -20.15 8.96
CA LYS A 186 -137.53 -18.72 9.36
C LYS A 186 -136.56 -18.43 10.51
N TYR A 187 -136.46 -19.33 11.50
CA TYR A 187 -135.49 -19.19 12.60
C TYR A 187 -134.08 -19.62 12.19
N ILE A 188 -133.96 -20.59 11.28
CA ILE A 188 -132.69 -21.01 10.69
C ILE A 188 -132.07 -19.88 9.87
N ALA A 189 -132.86 -19.13 9.10
CA ALA A 189 -132.34 -18.01 8.31
C ALA A 189 -131.68 -16.94 9.20
N ASN A 190 -132.35 -16.54 10.29
CA ASN A 190 -131.81 -15.51 11.20
C ASN A 190 -130.56 -16.00 11.98
N TYR A 191 -130.60 -17.25 12.47
CA TYR A 191 -129.44 -17.89 13.12
C TYR A 191 -128.25 -18.07 12.16
N LYS A 192 -128.51 -18.37 10.88
CA LYS A 192 -127.45 -18.43 9.85
C LYS A 192 -126.82 -17.07 9.60
N TYR A 193 -127.61 -15.99 9.49
CA TYR A 193 -127.06 -14.65 9.32
C TYR A 193 -126.24 -14.18 10.54
N GLU A 194 -126.70 -14.47 11.75
CA GLU A 194 -125.96 -14.15 12.98
C GLU A 194 -124.65 -14.94 13.06
N LYS A 195 -124.66 -16.22 12.69
CA LYS A 195 -123.46 -17.07 12.61
C LYS A 195 -122.49 -16.61 11.51
N TYR A 196 -122.97 -16.21 10.33
CA TYR A 196 -122.11 -15.65 9.28
C TYR A 196 -121.48 -14.33 9.72
N ASN A 197 -122.24 -13.45 10.38
CA ASN A 197 -121.71 -12.19 10.90
C ASN A 197 -120.67 -12.44 12.02
N GLU A 198 -120.88 -13.43 12.89
CA GLU A 198 -119.86 -13.84 13.88
C GLU A 198 -118.61 -14.44 13.23
N GLU A 199 -118.77 -15.27 12.19
CA GLU A 199 -117.67 -15.85 11.43
C GLU A 199 -116.87 -14.76 10.70
N ASP A 200 -117.54 -13.81 10.06
CA ASP A 200 -116.92 -12.68 9.39
C ASP A 200 -116.21 -11.75 10.38
N ASN A 201 -116.81 -11.47 11.54
CA ASN A 201 -116.14 -10.70 12.59
C ASN A 201 -114.92 -11.44 13.15
N LYS A 202 -114.98 -12.76 13.33
CA LYS A 202 -113.81 -13.58 13.73
C LYS A 202 -112.73 -13.57 12.66
N ILE A 203 -113.09 -13.65 11.37
CA ILE A 203 -112.13 -13.57 10.27
C ILE A 203 -111.49 -12.17 10.24
N PHE A 204 -112.29 -11.11 10.38
CA PHE A 204 -111.80 -9.74 10.41
C PHE A 204 -110.86 -9.50 11.60
N ASP A 205 -111.23 -9.93 12.80
CA ASP A 205 -110.40 -9.84 13.99
C ASP A 205 -109.09 -10.63 13.83
N ASN A 206 -109.15 -11.83 13.25
CA ASN A 206 -107.95 -12.62 12.95
C ASN A 206 -107.03 -11.92 11.94
N MET A 207 -107.58 -11.38 10.85
CA MET A 207 -106.82 -10.62 9.86
C MET A 207 -106.24 -9.32 10.42
N LEU A 208 -106.95 -8.68 11.36
CA LEU A 208 -106.47 -7.50 12.07
C LEU A 208 -105.30 -7.85 13.01
N ILE A 209 -105.42 -8.97 13.74
CA ILE A 209 -104.36 -9.48 14.62
C ILE A 209 -103.13 -9.89 13.80
N GLU A 210 -103.33 -10.57 12.68
CA GLU A 210 -102.24 -10.98 11.78
C GLU A 210 -101.53 -9.78 11.16
N ASN A 211 -102.26 -8.78 10.65
CA ASN A 211 -101.65 -7.53 10.17
C ASN A 211 -100.89 -6.77 11.26
N LYS A 212 -101.43 -6.72 12.50
CA LYS A 212 -100.72 -6.11 13.63
C LYS A 212 -99.43 -6.85 13.97
N LYS A 213 -99.41 -8.18 13.85
CA LYS A 213 -98.20 -8.99 14.04
C LYS A 213 -97.17 -8.72 12.96
N ILE A 214 -97.57 -8.73 11.68
CA ILE A 214 -96.68 -8.43 10.55
C ILE A 214 -96.09 -7.02 10.69
N LEU A 215 -96.92 -6.03 11.02
CA LEU A 215 -96.45 -4.65 11.23
C LEU A 215 -95.44 -4.54 12.38
N ASN A 216 -95.66 -5.27 13.48
CA ASN A 216 -94.71 -5.32 14.59
C ASN A 216 -93.41 -6.03 14.21
N GLU A 217 -93.47 -7.14 13.46
CA GLU A 217 -92.29 -7.87 12.96
C GLU A 217 -91.48 -6.99 11.98
N GLU A 218 -92.14 -6.25 11.08
CA GLU A 218 -91.49 -5.27 10.20
C GLU A 218 -90.86 -4.12 10.99
N TYR A 219 -91.52 -3.64 12.05
CA TYR A 219 -90.97 -2.63 12.94
C TYR A 219 -89.74 -3.13 13.73
N GLU A 220 -89.78 -4.38 14.21
CA GLU A 220 -88.64 -5.01 14.89
C GLU A 220 -87.47 -5.24 13.94
N THR A 221 -87.71 -5.72 12.72
CA THR A 221 -86.66 -5.90 11.70
C THR A 221 -86.06 -4.57 11.28
N TYR A 222 -86.87 -3.52 11.08
CA TYR A 222 -86.38 -2.16 10.84
C TYR A 222 -85.47 -1.68 11.98
N ASN A 223 -85.89 -1.82 13.24
CA ASN A 223 -85.08 -1.43 14.40
C ASN A 223 -83.75 -2.21 14.51
N ILE A 224 -83.75 -3.51 14.17
CA ILE A 224 -82.53 -4.32 14.14
C ILE A 224 -81.57 -3.80 13.06
N ILE A 225 -82.10 -3.48 11.88
CA ILE A 225 -81.35 -2.95 10.75
C ILE A 225 -80.78 -1.57 11.09
N GLU A 226 -81.58 -0.67 11.67
CA GLU A 226 -81.15 0.67 12.10
C GLU A 226 -80.02 0.59 13.14
N LYS A 227 -80.15 -0.27 14.15
CA LYS A 227 -79.08 -0.52 15.14
C LYS A 227 -77.81 -1.06 14.49
N LYS A 228 -77.92 -1.93 13.49
CA LYS A 228 -76.75 -2.45 12.73
C LYS A 228 -76.09 -1.33 11.92
N TYR A 229 -76.87 -0.48 11.25
CA TYR A 229 -76.34 0.67 10.51
C TYR A 229 -75.61 1.66 11.42
N GLU A 230 -76.19 2.01 12.56
CA GLU A 230 -75.55 2.90 13.53
C GLU A 230 -74.24 2.33 14.10
N LYS A 231 -74.19 1.01 14.38
CA LYS A 231 -72.95 0.33 14.78
C LYS A 231 -71.91 0.36 13.66
N ASN A 232 -72.29 0.06 12.43
CA ASN A 232 -71.39 0.07 11.27
C ASN A 232 -70.84 1.47 11.01
N LYS A 233 -71.70 2.50 11.09
CA LYS A 233 -71.30 3.91 10.94
C LYS A 233 -70.27 4.32 12.00
N LYS A 234 -70.49 3.97 13.27
CA LYS A 234 -69.51 4.23 14.35
C LYS A 234 -68.20 3.47 14.14
N CYS A 235 -68.26 2.21 13.69
CA CYS A 235 -67.08 1.42 13.37
C CYS A 235 -66.28 2.04 12.22
N LEU A 236 -66.96 2.44 11.15
CA LEU A 236 -66.34 3.09 9.99
C LEU A 236 -65.64 4.40 10.39
N LEU A 237 -66.30 5.25 11.17
CA LEU A 237 -65.69 6.49 11.68
C LEU A 237 -64.47 6.23 12.57
N SER A 238 -64.46 5.14 13.35
CA SER A 238 -63.28 4.75 14.13
C SER A 238 -62.14 4.32 13.21
N LYS A 239 -62.42 3.55 12.16
CA LYS A 239 -61.42 3.11 11.19
C LYS A 239 -60.89 4.27 10.34
N GLU A 240 -61.73 5.22 9.97
CA GLU A 240 -61.33 6.42 9.26
C GLU A 240 -60.34 7.26 10.09
N LYS A 241 -60.58 7.39 11.41
CA LYS A 241 -59.63 8.04 12.33
C LYS A 241 -58.31 7.29 12.43
N GLU A 242 -58.35 5.96 12.59
CA GLU A 242 -57.13 5.13 12.63
C GLU A 242 -56.32 5.28 11.33
N VAL A 243 -56.97 5.29 10.17
CA VAL A 243 -56.31 5.52 8.87
C VAL A 243 -55.67 6.90 8.83
N HIS A 244 -56.38 7.95 9.25
CA HIS A 244 -55.84 9.30 9.26
C HIS A 244 -54.62 9.44 10.20
N GLU A 245 -54.64 8.79 11.36
CA GLU A 245 -53.47 8.75 12.24
C GLU A 245 -52.26 8.04 11.62
N LEU A 246 -52.50 6.97 10.84
CA LEU A 246 -51.46 6.27 10.11
C LEU A 246 -50.90 7.11 8.96
N GLU A 247 -51.75 7.85 8.24
CA GLU A 247 -51.32 8.80 7.20
C GLU A 247 -50.40 9.87 7.78
N ILE A 248 -50.78 10.48 8.90
CA ILE A 248 -49.95 11.48 9.60
C ILE A 248 -48.61 10.86 10.03
N LYS A 249 -48.62 9.62 10.56
CA LYS A 249 -47.37 8.92 10.93
C LYS A 249 -46.49 8.70 9.70
N ILE A 250 -47.06 8.26 8.58
CA ILE A 250 -46.34 8.04 7.32
C ILE A 250 -45.71 9.36 6.85
N ASP A 251 -46.46 10.46 6.84
CA ASP A 251 -45.95 11.76 6.39
C ASP A 251 -44.84 12.29 7.31
N ASN A 252 -44.99 12.12 8.62
CA ASN A 252 -43.92 12.43 9.57
C ASN A 252 -42.65 11.60 9.30
N TRP A 253 -42.78 10.32 8.97
CA TRP A 253 -41.64 9.47 8.59
C TRP A 253 -41.02 9.88 7.26
N LYS A 254 -41.82 10.28 6.26
CA LYS A 254 -41.32 10.82 4.99
C LYS A 254 -40.46 12.06 5.23
N ILE A 255 -40.94 13.01 6.04
CA ILE A 255 -40.19 14.23 6.37
C ILE A 255 -38.88 13.89 7.10
N LYS A 256 -38.92 12.98 8.08
CA LYS A 256 -37.71 12.52 8.78
C LYS A 256 -36.70 11.89 7.83
N LEU A 257 -37.15 11.02 6.93
CA LEU A 257 -36.30 10.35 5.95
C LEU A 257 -35.69 11.35 4.96
N GLU A 258 -36.47 12.33 4.51
CA GLU A 258 -35.97 13.39 3.63
C GLU A 258 -34.90 14.26 4.33
N ASN A 259 -35.10 14.57 5.60
CA ASN A 259 -34.12 15.31 6.40
C ASN A 259 -32.83 14.52 6.59
N GLU A 260 -32.92 13.23 6.94
CA GLU A 260 -31.75 12.35 7.04
C GLU A 260 -31.00 12.26 5.70
N MET A 261 -31.72 12.12 4.59
CA MET A 261 -31.12 12.09 3.25
C MET A 261 -30.34 13.38 2.96
N LYS A 262 -30.92 14.55 3.25
CA LYS A 262 -30.23 15.84 3.11
C LYS A 262 -28.99 15.94 4.01
N ILE A 263 -29.05 15.42 5.23
CA ILE A 263 -27.89 15.40 6.15
C ILE A 263 -26.78 14.51 5.58
N TYR A 264 -27.10 13.30 5.09
CA TYR A 264 -26.12 12.40 4.47
C TYR A 264 -25.50 13.00 3.20
N ASP A 265 -26.29 13.70 2.38
CA ASP A 265 -25.78 14.39 1.20
C ASP A 265 -24.79 15.50 1.58
N ILE A 266 -25.13 16.35 2.56
CA ILE A 266 -24.24 17.40 3.06
C ILE A 266 -22.96 16.82 3.66
N GLN A 267 -23.06 15.74 4.44
CA GLN A 267 -21.89 15.07 5.02
C GLN A 267 -20.99 14.47 3.92
N THR A 268 -21.60 13.85 2.91
CA THR A 268 -20.88 13.26 1.78
C THR A 268 -20.18 14.34 0.94
N GLU A 269 -20.85 15.45 0.66
CA GLU A 269 -20.29 16.63 0.01
C GLU A 269 -19.10 17.18 0.79
N ARG A 270 -19.24 17.37 2.11
CA ARG A 270 -18.16 17.85 2.98
C ARG A 270 -16.94 16.92 2.94
N LEU A 271 -17.14 15.61 3.08
CA LEU A 271 -16.04 14.64 3.02
C LEU A 271 -15.36 14.61 1.64
N LYS A 272 -16.13 14.75 0.55
CA LYS A 272 -15.56 14.90 -0.80
C LYS A 272 -14.70 16.16 -0.91
N ASN A 273 -15.15 17.28 -0.34
CA ASN A 273 -14.41 18.54 -0.34
C ASN A 273 -13.12 18.44 0.49
N GLU A 274 -13.16 17.86 1.70
CA GLU A 274 -11.97 17.64 2.52
C GLU A 274 -10.97 16.69 1.82
N LYS A 275 -11.46 15.62 1.17
CA LYS A 275 -10.64 14.72 0.36
C LYS A 275 -9.95 15.44 -0.81
N THR A 276 -10.66 16.29 -1.55
CA THR A 276 -10.07 17.01 -2.68
C THR A 276 -9.05 18.05 -2.22
N GLN A 277 -9.29 18.75 -1.11
CA GLN A 277 -8.31 19.64 -0.49
C GLN A 277 -7.05 18.89 -0.06
N LEU A 278 -7.19 17.76 0.63
CA LEU A 278 -6.05 16.95 1.06
C LEU A 278 -5.25 16.40 -0.14
N LEU A 279 -5.92 15.99 -1.22
CA LEU A 279 -5.24 15.60 -2.46
C LEU A 279 -4.47 16.75 -3.10
N ASN A 280 -5.01 17.97 -3.08
CA ASN A 280 -4.32 19.16 -3.57
C ASN A 280 -3.10 19.50 -2.72
N HIS A 281 -3.20 19.40 -1.38
CA HIS A 281 -2.05 19.55 -0.48
C HIS A 281 -0.96 18.51 -0.76
N ILE A 282 -1.33 17.24 -0.97
CA ILE A 282 -0.37 16.18 -1.33
C ILE A 282 0.33 16.50 -2.65
N ARG A 283 -0.41 16.97 -3.67
CA ARG A 283 0.19 17.37 -4.96
C ARG A 283 1.17 18.52 -4.79
N ALA A 284 0.79 19.55 -4.01
CA ALA A 284 1.67 20.68 -3.72
C ALA A 284 2.96 20.25 -3.01
N ILE A 285 2.85 19.39 -1.99
CA ILE A 285 4.02 18.84 -1.27
C ILE A 285 4.91 18.01 -2.21
N LYS A 286 4.33 17.17 -3.07
CA LYS A 286 5.09 16.40 -4.06
C LYS A 286 5.86 17.31 -5.02
N LEU A 287 5.25 18.41 -5.49
CA LEU A 287 5.94 19.39 -6.33
C LEU A 287 7.08 20.09 -5.59
N ILE A 288 6.87 20.48 -4.33
CA ILE A 288 7.93 21.09 -3.49
C ILE A 288 9.09 20.10 -3.29
N LEU A 289 8.79 18.84 -2.98
CA LEU A 289 9.80 17.79 -2.80
C LEU A 289 10.60 17.53 -4.09
N GLN A 290 9.94 17.51 -5.25
CA GLN A 290 10.62 17.38 -6.53
C GLN A 290 11.54 18.57 -6.81
N LYS A 291 11.09 19.80 -6.52
CA LYS A 291 11.92 21.01 -6.66
C LYS A 291 13.13 20.98 -5.74
N LEU A 292 12.97 20.58 -4.47
CA LEU A 292 14.09 20.42 -3.52
C LEU A 292 15.08 19.37 -4.00
N LYS A 293 14.60 18.18 -4.39
CA LYS A 293 15.46 17.11 -4.93
C LYS A 293 16.24 17.57 -6.17
N HIS A 294 15.61 18.34 -7.05
CA HIS A 294 16.28 18.91 -8.21
C HIS A 294 17.33 19.95 -7.81
N ASN A 295 17.01 20.85 -6.86
CA ASN A 295 17.94 21.86 -6.38
C ASN A 295 19.16 21.25 -5.70
N ASP A 296 18.96 20.25 -4.84
CA ASP A 296 20.06 19.54 -4.17
C ASP A 296 20.94 18.79 -5.18
N LYS A 297 20.33 18.15 -6.19
CA LYS A 297 21.06 17.52 -7.29
C LYS A 297 21.90 18.56 -8.04
N GLN A 298 21.33 19.72 -8.35
CA GLN A 298 22.05 20.79 -9.05
C GLN A 298 23.20 21.33 -8.21
N ARG A 299 22.98 21.61 -6.92
CA ARG A 299 24.03 22.04 -5.98
C ARG A 299 25.17 21.04 -5.89
N LEU A 300 24.85 19.74 -5.86
CA LEU A 300 25.86 18.69 -5.82
C LEU A 300 26.69 18.66 -7.11
N ILE A 301 26.03 18.79 -8.27
CA ILE A 301 26.72 18.91 -9.57
C ILE A 301 27.62 20.14 -9.58
N ASP A 302 27.13 21.29 -9.12
CA ASP A 302 27.89 22.53 -9.10
C ASP A 302 29.11 22.39 -8.18
N ILE A 303 28.96 21.92 -6.94
CA ILE A 303 30.09 21.71 -6.03
C ILE A 303 31.10 20.74 -6.64
N THR A 304 30.65 19.60 -7.16
CA THR A 304 31.53 18.58 -7.74
C THR A 304 32.30 19.13 -8.94
N THR A 305 31.64 19.87 -9.82
CA THR A 305 32.30 20.47 -11.00
C THR A 305 33.30 21.56 -10.61
N HIS A 306 32.99 22.39 -9.62
CA HIS A 306 33.92 23.39 -9.10
C HIS A 306 35.13 22.73 -8.43
N SER A 307 34.91 21.70 -7.61
CA SER A 307 35.98 20.93 -6.98
C SER A 307 36.90 20.28 -8.00
N ILE A 308 36.34 19.63 -9.04
CA ILE A 308 37.14 19.03 -10.12
C ILE A 308 37.96 20.10 -10.85
N LYS A 309 37.36 21.25 -11.19
CA LYS A 309 38.09 22.35 -11.83
C LYS A 309 39.25 22.86 -10.97
N CYS A 310 39.05 22.98 -9.65
CA CYS A 310 40.11 23.38 -8.72
C CYS A 310 41.20 22.31 -8.61
N ILE A 311 40.83 21.03 -8.52
CA ILE A 311 41.77 19.91 -8.49
C ILE A 311 42.62 19.93 -9.76
N ASN A 312 42.01 20.01 -10.94
CA ASN A 312 42.74 20.05 -12.21
C ASN A 312 43.73 21.22 -12.29
N LYS A 313 43.32 22.42 -11.84
CA LYS A 313 44.24 23.58 -11.77
C LYS A 313 45.41 23.34 -10.81
N LEU A 314 45.16 22.71 -9.67
CA LEU A 314 46.21 22.38 -8.71
C LEU A 314 47.15 21.31 -9.27
N GLU A 315 46.62 20.29 -9.94
CA GLU A 315 47.41 19.26 -10.62
C GLU A 315 48.26 19.86 -11.75
N GLU A 316 47.73 20.79 -12.54
CA GLU A 316 48.48 21.54 -13.55
C GLU A 316 49.63 22.35 -12.91
N ASN A 317 49.36 23.06 -11.81
CA ASN A 317 50.39 23.80 -11.08
C ASN A 317 51.47 22.89 -10.48
N ILE A 318 51.08 21.74 -9.93
CA ILE A 318 52.02 20.71 -9.44
C ILE A 318 52.86 20.17 -10.60
N ALA A 319 52.25 19.92 -11.77
CA ALA A 319 52.97 19.48 -12.96
C ALA A 319 53.98 20.54 -13.44
N LEU A 320 53.63 21.82 -13.42
CA LEU A 320 54.55 22.92 -13.74
C LEU A 320 55.68 23.04 -12.72
N ALA A 321 55.38 22.95 -11.42
CA ALA A 321 56.39 22.95 -10.37
C ALA A 321 57.36 21.77 -10.51
N ASN A 322 56.84 20.56 -10.77
CA ASN A 322 57.66 19.37 -11.02
C ASN A 322 58.52 19.53 -12.28
N LYS A 323 58.01 20.12 -13.36
CA LYS A 323 58.81 20.45 -14.55
C LYS A 323 59.94 21.42 -14.21
N LEU A 324 59.67 22.47 -13.44
CA LEU A 324 60.67 23.45 -13.03
C LEU A 324 61.75 22.81 -12.15
N ILE A 325 61.37 22.02 -11.14
CA ILE A 325 62.29 21.30 -10.27
C ILE A 325 63.14 20.31 -11.09
N ASN A 326 62.54 19.58 -12.02
CA ASN A 326 63.29 18.65 -12.88
C ASN A 326 64.29 19.38 -13.78
N MET A 327 63.91 20.53 -14.34
CA MET A 327 64.81 21.36 -15.14
C MET A 327 65.94 21.96 -14.29
N ASP A 328 65.64 22.45 -13.08
CA ASP A 328 66.64 22.94 -12.15
C ASP A 328 67.63 21.83 -11.75
N ASN A 329 67.13 20.64 -11.40
CA ASN A 329 67.96 19.48 -11.10
C ASN A 329 68.86 19.07 -12.28
N LEU A 330 68.37 19.18 -13.53
CA LEU A 330 69.16 18.93 -14.73
C LEU A 330 70.25 19.99 -14.90
N CYS A 331 69.90 21.28 -14.78
CA CYS A 331 70.84 22.40 -14.85
C CYS A 331 71.92 22.29 -13.77
N ARG A 332 71.54 21.92 -12.54
CA ARG A 332 72.44 21.74 -11.40
C ARG A 332 73.50 20.66 -11.64
N LYS A 333 73.24 19.66 -12.50
CA LYS A 333 74.29 18.68 -12.87
C LYS A 333 75.47 19.33 -13.61
N PHE A 334 75.22 20.39 -14.38
CA PHE A 334 76.23 21.11 -15.16
C PHE A 334 76.89 22.27 -14.39
N GLU A 335 76.38 22.62 -13.21
CA GLU A 335 76.98 23.65 -12.35
C GLU A 335 78.24 23.13 -11.63
N SER A 336 79.23 24.02 -11.48
CA SER A 336 80.44 23.75 -10.69
C SER A 336 80.12 23.60 -9.20
N GLU A 337 80.96 22.89 -8.43
CA GLU A 337 80.76 22.75 -6.96
C GLU A 337 80.72 24.11 -6.25
N ARG A 338 81.55 25.07 -6.72
CA ARG A 338 81.55 26.45 -6.22
C ARG A 338 80.19 27.12 -6.40
N GLU A 339 79.53 26.93 -7.54
CA GLU A 339 78.21 27.52 -7.81
C GLU A 339 77.09 26.82 -7.04
N LYS A 340 77.17 25.49 -6.89
CA LYS A 340 76.25 24.72 -6.07
C LYS A 340 76.24 25.17 -4.61
N LEU A 341 77.41 25.54 -4.07
CA LEU A 341 77.59 26.04 -2.71
C LEU A 341 77.23 27.54 -2.59
N MET A 342 77.60 28.37 -3.56
CA MET A 342 77.26 29.81 -3.57
C MET A 342 75.75 30.05 -3.74
N ALA A 343 75.04 29.14 -4.40
CA ALA A 343 73.57 29.14 -4.45
C ALA A 343 72.95 29.08 -3.05
N SER A 344 73.53 28.32 -2.12
CA SER A 344 73.10 28.25 -0.72
C SER A 344 73.57 29.44 0.13
N THR A 345 74.77 29.97 -0.11
CA THR A 345 75.33 31.06 0.72
C THR A 345 74.58 32.38 0.58
N ASN A 346 73.99 32.63 -0.60
CA ASN A 346 73.17 33.82 -0.81
C ASN A 346 71.82 33.79 -0.07
N ILE A 347 71.44 32.68 0.57
CA ILE A 347 70.21 32.59 1.39
C ILE A 347 70.50 32.96 2.85
N SER A 348 71.73 32.72 3.31
CA SER A 348 72.16 32.86 4.71
C SER A 348 72.74 34.23 5.08
N THR A 349 72.56 35.28 4.28
CA THR A 349 72.92 36.63 4.73
C THR A 349 71.86 37.14 5.70
N THR A 350 72.23 37.17 6.98
CA THR A 350 71.56 37.66 8.20
C THR A 350 71.01 39.10 8.15
N LYS A 351 70.91 39.73 6.98
CA LYS A 351 70.22 41.02 6.76
C LYS A 351 68.81 40.87 6.19
N ARG A 352 68.35 39.65 5.90
CA ARG A 352 67.05 39.40 5.24
C ARG A 352 65.84 39.40 6.18
N GLU A 353 66.02 38.99 7.43
CA GLU A 353 64.89 38.86 8.36
C GLU A 353 64.32 40.21 8.83
N GLU A 354 65.13 41.28 8.84
CA GLU A 354 64.67 42.63 9.23
C GLU A 354 63.89 43.34 8.10
N ASP A 355 64.26 43.14 6.83
CA ASP A 355 63.57 43.76 5.70
C ASP A 355 62.27 43.01 5.32
N ASP A 356 62.22 41.68 5.50
CA ASP A 356 61.03 40.87 5.19
C ASP A 356 59.87 41.15 6.19
N LEU A 357 60.17 41.40 7.47
CA LEU A 357 59.17 41.77 8.49
C LEU A 357 58.64 43.21 8.34
N ILE A 358 59.43 44.13 7.78
CA ILE A 358 59.01 45.52 7.53
C ILE A 358 58.12 45.61 6.28
N LEU A 359 58.31 44.75 5.28
CA LEU A 359 57.48 44.70 4.07
C LEU A 359 56.13 44.01 4.29
N GLU A 360 56.05 42.97 5.12
CA GLU A 360 54.77 42.32 5.45
C GLU A 360 53.78 43.29 6.11
N LYS A 361 54.24 44.14 7.03
CA LYS A 361 53.39 45.15 7.71
C LYS A 361 52.91 46.28 6.80
N LYS A 362 53.62 46.59 5.70
CA LYS A 362 53.20 47.63 4.74
C LYS A 362 52.23 47.13 3.67
N ASN A 363 52.17 45.82 3.44
CA ASN A 363 51.36 45.24 2.36
C ASN A 363 49.91 44.90 2.76
N GLU A 364 49.54 45.05 4.04
CA GLU A 364 48.13 44.99 4.47
C GLU A 364 47.34 46.25 4.08
N GLN A 365 48.01 47.34 3.71
CA GLN A 365 47.39 48.60 3.31
C GLN A 365 47.92 49.02 1.93
N VAL A 366 47.05 48.95 0.92
CA VAL A 366 47.24 49.38 -0.48
C VAL A 366 47.93 48.34 -1.39
N VAL A 367 47.09 47.53 -2.06
CA VAL A 367 47.49 46.65 -3.16
C VAL A 367 47.67 47.49 -4.43
N ASN A 368 48.88 47.98 -4.68
CA ASN A 368 49.29 48.40 -6.02
C ASN A 368 49.96 47.22 -6.73
N GLU A 369 49.44 46.80 -7.88
CA GLU A 369 49.97 45.71 -8.72
C GLU A 369 51.47 45.90 -9.04
N VAL A 370 51.92 47.15 -9.10
CA VAL A 370 53.32 47.55 -9.32
C VAL A 370 54.24 47.05 -8.20
N ASN A 371 53.83 47.11 -6.93
CA ASN A 371 54.67 46.66 -5.81
C ASN A 371 54.82 45.14 -5.75
N LYS A 372 53.79 44.38 -6.17
CA LYS A 372 53.88 42.92 -6.30
C LYS A 372 54.89 42.52 -7.37
N ASN A 373 54.91 43.22 -8.51
CA ASN A 373 55.84 42.97 -9.59
C ASN A 373 57.29 43.28 -9.19
N VAL A 374 57.51 44.35 -8.42
CA VAL A 374 58.85 44.70 -7.90
C VAL A 374 59.36 43.63 -6.92
N TYR A 375 58.51 43.14 -6.03
CA TYR A 375 58.88 42.06 -5.11
C TYR A 375 59.16 40.73 -5.86
N GLN A 376 58.35 40.39 -6.86
CA GLN A 376 58.60 39.21 -7.70
C GLN A 376 59.90 39.30 -8.50
N ALA A 377 60.24 40.49 -9.01
CA ALA A 377 61.50 40.72 -9.71
C ALA A 377 62.71 40.58 -8.78
N TYR A 378 62.59 41.04 -7.52
CA TYR A 378 63.63 40.89 -6.50
C TYR A 378 63.89 39.41 -6.14
N LEU A 379 62.84 38.59 -6.03
CA LEU A 379 62.99 37.14 -5.79
C LEU A 379 63.77 36.40 -6.90
N LEU A 380 63.71 36.90 -8.14
CA LEU A 380 64.43 36.33 -9.30
C LEU A 380 65.86 36.89 -9.45
N GLU A 381 66.25 37.90 -8.69
CA GLU A 381 67.58 38.52 -8.78
C GLU A 381 68.75 37.53 -8.58
N PRO A 382 68.71 36.60 -7.60
CA PRO A 382 69.77 35.59 -7.44
C PRO A 382 69.89 34.65 -8.65
N PHE A 383 68.75 34.32 -9.28
CA PHE A 383 68.73 33.50 -10.49
C PHE A 383 69.41 34.21 -11.66
N PHE A 384 69.10 35.49 -11.88
CA PHE A 384 69.75 36.29 -12.93
C PHE A 384 71.24 36.50 -12.67
N LYS A 385 71.66 36.73 -11.41
CA LYS A 385 73.09 36.79 -11.04
C LYS A 385 73.81 35.50 -11.39
N ARG A 386 73.21 34.34 -11.09
CA ARG A 386 73.78 33.02 -11.45
C ARG A 386 73.90 32.85 -12.97
N LYS A 387 72.84 33.17 -13.71
CA LYS A 387 72.83 33.11 -15.18
C LYS A 387 73.91 34.00 -15.81
N ASN A 388 74.04 35.24 -15.32
CA ASN A 388 75.04 36.19 -15.83
C ASN A 388 76.46 35.73 -15.55
N LYS A 389 76.72 35.14 -14.37
CA LYS A 389 78.03 34.55 -14.06
C LYS A 389 78.38 33.41 -15.02
N ALA A 390 77.48 32.46 -15.23
CA ALA A 390 77.70 31.36 -16.17
C ALA A 390 77.98 31.87 -17.59
N LEU A 391 77.28 32.93 -18.02
CA LEU A 391 77.53 33.59 -19.31
C LEU A 391 78.94 34.19 -19.39
N LEU A 392 79.40 34.86 -18.33
CA LEU A 392 80.76 35.42 -18.25
C LEU A 392 81.82 34.31 -18.29
N ASP A 393 81.62 33.22 -17.55
CA ASP A 393 82.53 32.08 -17.54
C ASP A 393 82.61 31.43 -18.94
N ILE A 394 81.48 31.29 -19.65
CA ILE A 394 81.45 30.83 -21.05
C ILE A 394 82.22 31.79 -21.98
N ILE A 395 82.10 33.10 -21.80
CA ILE A 395 82.81 34.10 -22.60
C ILE A 395 84.33 34.01 -22.35
N LEU A 396 84.74 33.85 -21.09
CA LEU A 396 86.16 33.67 -20.71
C LEU A 396 86.74 32.39 -21.32
N LEU A 397 86.07 31.25 -21.16
CA LEU A 397 86.48 29.99 -21.77
C LEU A 397 86.59 30.09 -23.30
N LYS A 398 85.65 30.79 -23.96
CA LYS A 398 85.73 31.03 -25.40
C LYS A 398 86.94 31.90 -25.79
N LYS A 399 87.34 32.85 -24.95
CA LYS A 399 88.53 33.69 -25.18
C LYS A 399 89.81 32.87 -25.01
N GLU A 400 89.94 32.12 -23.92
CA GLU A 400 91.08 31.24 -23.68
C GLU A 400 91.22 30.17 -24.75
N LEU A 401 90.12 29.53 -25.16
CA LEU A 401 90.11 28.57 -26.26
C LEU A 401 90.62 29.20 -27.56
N LYS A 402 90.22 30.45 -27.87
CA LYS A 402 90.75 31.17 -29.03
C LYS A 402 92.26 31.44 -28.90
N GLU A 403 92.74 31.81 -27.72
CA GLU A 403 94.16 32.04 -27.46
C GLU A 403 94.99 30.75 -27.54
N LEU A 404 94.52 29.67 -26.91
CA LEU A 404 95.11 28.33 -27.00
C LEU A 404 95.12 27.82 -28.44
N LYS A 405 94.06 28.04 -29.22
CA LYS A 405 94.06 27.71 -30.66
C LYS A 405 95.08 28.53 -31.44
N LYS A 406 95.35 29.79 -31.08
CA LYS A 406 96.42 30.59 -31.69
C LYS A 406 97.80 30.04 -31.32
N LYS A 407 98.06 29.83 -30.02
CA LYS A 407 99.32 29.24 -29.53
C LYS A 407 99.55 27.85 -30.10
N ASN A 408 98.53 27.00 -30.19
CA ASN A 408 98.67 25.67 -30.79
C ASN A 408 98.97 25.75 -32.29
N LYS A 409 98.40 26.74 -33.01
CA LYS A 409 98.81 27.01 -34.39
C LYS A 409 100.26 27.49 -34.47
N GLU A 410 100.72 28.30 -33.53
CA GLU A 410 102.12 28.75 -33.44
C GLU A 410 103.07 27.59 -33.10
N TYR A 411 102.72 26.73 -32.14
CA TYR A 411 103.48 25.54 -31.80
C TYR A 411 103.49 24.53 -32.93
N ASN A 412 102.38 24.33 -33.65
CA ASN A 412 102.37 23.49 -34.85
C ASN A 412 103.28 24.08 -35.93
N LYS A 413 103.34 25.41 -36.09
CA LYS A 413 104.32 26.03 -37.00
C LYS A 413 105.77 25.81 -36.54
N ILE A 414 106.05 25.92 -35.24
CA ILE A 414 107.39 25.66 -34.67
C ILE A 414 107.76 24.19 -34.80
N LEU A 415 106.82 23.28 -34.54
CA LEU A 415 106.98 21.84 -34.76
C LEU A 415 107.20 21.56 -36.24
N ASP A 416 106.43 22.15 -37.15
CA ASP A 416 106.68 22.06 -38.59
C ASP A 416 108.08 22.57 -38.93
N GLU A 417 108.54 23.68 -38.35
CA GLU A 417 109.90 24.20 -38.53
C GLU A 417 111.00 23.30 -37.94
N LEU A 418 110.77 22.66 -36.79
CA LEU A 418 111.69 21.72 -36.16
C LEU A 418 111.72 20.38 -36.88
N ASP A 419 110.56 19.84 -37.28
CA ASP A 419 110.47 18.66 -38.14
C ASP A 419 111.15 18.94 -39.47
N ASN A 420 110.99 20.13 -40.04
CA ASN A 420 111.77 20.56 -41.21
C ASN A 420 113.29 20.64 -40.91
N LYS A 421 113.72 20.95 -39.69
CA LYS A 421 115.16 20.94 -39.32
C LYS A 421 115.71 19.55 -39.00
N LEU A 422 114.90 18.65 -38.43
CA LEU A 422 115.29 17.31 -37.97
C LEU A 422 115.10 16.25 -39.05
N SER A 423 114.03 16.35 -39.82
CA SER A 423 113.86 15.60 -41.06
C SER A 423 114.43 16.45 -42.19
N PHE A 424 115.43 15.93 -42.91
CA PHE A 424 115.83 16.46 -44.23
C PHE A 424 114.70 16.21 -45.25
N ASN A 425 113.51 16.70 -44.96
CA ASN A 425 112.40 16.72 -45.89
C ASN A 425 112.61 17.89 -46.84
N LYS A 426 112.33 17.68 -48.13
CA LYS A 426 112.74 18.51 -49.28
C LYS A 426 112.19 19.96 -49.32
N LYS A 427 111.73 20.52 -48.20
CA LYS A 427 111.13 21.85 -48.07
C LYS A 427 111.86 22.77 -47.07
N VAL A 428 113.17 22.60 -46.87
CA VAL A 428 114.01 23.53 -46.09
C VAL A 428 114.79 24.46 -47.01
N LYS A 429 114.58 25.78 -46.90
CA LYS A 429 115.61 26.76 -47.31
C LYS A 429 116.66 26.81 -46.21
N ILE A 430 117.75 26.09 -46.41
CA ILE A 430 118.93 26.13 -45.54
C ILE A 430 119.43 27.59 -45.50
N LYS A 431 119.42 28.24 -44.33
CA LYS A 431 120.16 29.49 -44.11
C LYS A 431 121.64 29.15 -43.97
N LYS A 432 122.51 29.92 -44.62
CA LYS A 432 123.95 29.64 -44.84
C LYS A 432 124.84 29.62 -43.57
N GLU A 433 124.29 29.81 -42.38
CA GLU A 433 125.08 30.12 -41.17
C GLU A 433 125.18 28.97 -40.15
N ASP A 434 124.38 27.89 -40.24
CA ASP A 434 124.29 26.90 -39.15
C ASP A 434 125.11 25.61 -39.33
N PHE A 435 125.81 25.41 -40.46
CA PHE A 435 126.72 24.26 -40.64
C PHE A 435 127.93 24.61 -41.53
N ILE A 436 128.91 25.33 -40.97
CA ILE A 436 130.27 25.38 -41.51
C ILE A 436 131.19 24.72 -40.48
N ILE A 437 131.53 23.45 -40.73
CA ILE A 437 132.72 22.81 -40.16
C ILE A 437 133.66 22.58 -41.34
N ARG A 438 134.74 23.38 -41.43
CA ARG A 438 135.87 23.07 -42.31
C ARG A 438 136.97 22.43 -41.46
N ALA A 439 137.32 21.20 -41.79
CA ALA A 439 138.55 20.52 -41.35
C ALA A 439 139.40 20.25 -42.61
N SER A 440 140.67 20.67 -42.51
CA SER A 440 141.81 20.57 -43.44
C SER A 440 141.66 21.08 -44.88
#